data_AF-A0A369LMG0-F1
#
_entry.id   AF-A0A369LMG0-F1
#
_cell.length_a   1.000
_cell.length_b   1.000
_cell.length_c   1.000
_cell.angle_alpha   90.00
_cell.angle_beta   90.00
_cell.angle_gamma   90.00
#
_symmetry.space_group_name_H-M   'P 1'
#
loop_
_entity.id
_entity.type
_entity.pdbx_description
1 polymer ?
#
loop_
_entity_poly.entity_id
_entity_poly.type
_entity_poly.pdbx_seq_one_letter_code
_entity_poly.pdbx_strand_id
1 'polypeptide(L)'
;MTELITMHTHSTFCNHAKDPLDDMVQAAVDAGIAHMAATEHYPIPDELDPSKRSTMPAERLEAYIDAVREQQKRDDIDVLLGCELDWLGKDETRALHASDFDRFDVVLGSIHFVDRWLMVSHKNMSRWKSVDLEAFWKRYVELWCEAAKSDMPFTVMAHADVVKKFSPKPEFDLEPLYERMARAAREGGRMVEVNTSGAYAECAEYYPSPSLLQAFRAEGVACTVGTDAHCKEHIARDIERAYDYMRAAGYTQLAVPTRRRGVRMVDL
;
A
#
# COMPACT_ATOMS: atom_id res chain seq x y z
N MET A 1 0.74 21.77 -13.99
CA MET A 1 0.11 20.47 -13.72
C MET A 1 0.99 19.76 -12.71
N THR A 2 0.38 19.19 -11.67
CA THR A 2 1.09 18.36 -10.70
C THR A 2 1.69 17.17 -11.43
N GLU A 3 2.93 16.81 -11.10
CA GLU A 3 3.58 15.65 -11.68
C GLU A 3 2.80 14.35 -11.39
N LEU A 4 2.80 13.40 -12.33
CA LEU A 4 2.14 12.11 -12.14
C LEU A 4 3.07 11.17 -11.39
N ILE A 5 2.58 10.58 -10.30
CA ILE A 5 3.32 9.60 -9.50
C ILE A 5 2.47 8.38 -9.19
N THR A 6 3.12 7.23 -8.99
CA THR A 6 2.49 6.06 -8.36
C THR A 6 3.50 5.36 -7.46
N MET A 7 3.19 5.29 -6.15
CA MET A 7 4.08 4.71 -5.14
C MET A 7 3.72 3.27 -4.79
N HIS A 8 2.87 2.62 -5.59
CA HIS A 8 2.42 1.25 -5.35
C HIS A 8 2.13 0.53 -6.66
N THR A 9 3.04 -0.36 -7.03
CA THR A 9 2.97 -1.17 -8.26
C THR A 9 3.60 -2.54 -8.04
N HIS A 10 3.09 -3.53 -8.79
CA HIS A 10 3.51 -4.93 -8.72
C HIS A 10 3.74 -5.50 -10.12
N SER A 11 4.65 -6.45 -10.24
CA SER A 11 5.03 -7.13 -11.47
C SER A 11 5.08 -8.65 -11.25
N THR A 12 5.45 -9.42 -12.27
CA THR A 12 5.51 -10.88 -12.19
C THR A 12 6.43 -11.46 -11.09
N PHE A 13 7.12 -10.62 -10.30
CA PHE A 13 7.78 -11.05 -9.06
C PHE A 13 6.81 -11.56 -8.00
N CYS A 14 5.63 -10.97 -7.81
CA CYS A 14 4.64 -11.41 -6.80
C CYS A 14 3.79 -12.63 -7.18
N ASN A 15 4.02 -13.24 -8.36
CA ASN A 15 3.30 -14.39 -8.92
C ASN A 15 1.80 -14.21 -9.22
N HIS A 16 1.25 -13.00 -9.07
CA HIS A 16 -0.16 -12.71 -9.40
C HIS A 16 -0.40 -11.39 -10.14
N ALA A 17 0.65 -10.61 -10.42
CA ALA A 17 0.63 -9.60 -11.47
C ALA A 17 0.94 -10.22 -12.85
N LYS A 18 0.54 -9.52 -13.91
CA LYS A 18 0.54 -10.03 -15.30
C LYS A 18 1.79 -9.71 -16.08
N ASP A 19 2.37 -8.52 -15.87
CA ASP A 19 3.44 -7.98 -16.71
C ASP A 19 4.80 -7.97 -15.97
N PRO A 20 5.92 -8.20 -16.67
CA PRO A 20 7.26 -8.01 -16.12
C PRO A 20 7.53 -6.57 -15.69
N LEU A 21 8.49 -6.37 -14.78
CA LEU A 21 8.87 -5.04 -14.28
C LEU A 21 9.22 -4.07 -15.42
N ASP A 22 9.98 -4.51 -16.41
CA ASP A 22 10.39 -3.69 -17.55
C ASP A 22 9.17 -3.12 -18.32
N ASP A 23 8.14 -3.94 -18.52
CA ASP A 23 6.88 -3.54 -19.17
C ASP A 23 6.10 -2.55 -18.30
N MET A 24 6.07 -2.76 -16.98
CA MET A 24 5.43 -1.85 -16.02
C MET A 24 6.10 -0.47 -16.04
N VAL A 25 7.44 -0.43 -16.01
CA VAL A 25 8.22 0.81 -16.05
C VAL A 25 8.06 1.50 -17.40
N GLN A 26 8.09 0.76 -18.51
CA GLN A 26 7.89 1.37 -19.83
C GLN A 26 6.48 1.97 -19.96
N ALA A 27 5.44 1.30 -19.46
CA ALA A 27 4.10 1.86 -19.46
C ALA A 27 3.97 3.11 -18.57
N ALA A 28 4.73 3.19 -17.47
CA ALA A 28 4.79 4.39 -16.64
C ALA A 28 5.42 5.57 -17.41
N VAL A 29 6.52 5.32 -18.12
CA VAL A 29 7.16 6.31 -19.01
C VAL A 29 6.19 6.79 -20.09
N ASP A 30 5.52 5.85 -20.78
CA ASP A 30 4.57 6.16 -21.86
C ASP A 30 3.38 6.99 -21.35
N ALA A 31 2.97 6.78 -20.08
CA ALA A 31 1.92 7.54 -19.42
C ALA A 31 2.37 8.90 -18.87
N GLY A 32 3.66 9.23 -18.95
CA GLY A 32 4.22 10.48 -18.42
C GLY A 32 4.33 10.50 -16.88
N ILE A 33 4.42 9.33 -16.24
CA ILE A 33 4.70 9.23 -14.80
C ILE A 33 6.16 9.62 -14.54
N ALA A 34 6.36 10.61 -13.66
CA ALA A 34 7.68 11.10 -13.29
C ALA A 34 8.33 10.24 -12.20
N HIS A 35 7.54 9.75 -11.24
CA HIS A 35 8.02 8.93 -10.13
C HIS A 35 7.18 7.67 -9.96
N MET A 36 7.83 6.51 -9.98
CA MET A 36 7.20 5.21 -9.78
C MET A 36 7.93 4.43 -8.69
N ALA A 37 7.23 3.85 -7.73
CA ALA A 37 7.82 2.85 -6.84
C ALA A 37 7.40 1.44 -7.28
N ALA A 38 8.38 0.57 -7.51
CA ALA A 38 8.16 -0.87 -7.54
C ALA A 38 8.06 -1.35 -6.10
N THR A 39 6.95 -1.97 -5.73
CA THR A 39 6.63 -2.28 -4.32
C THR A 39 6.10 -3.71 -4.19
N GLU A 40 6.84 -4.67 -4.75
CA GLU A 40 6.45 -6.08 -4.71
C GLU A 40 6.08 -6.52 -3.29
N HIS A 41 5.05 -7.36 -3.21
CA HIS A 41 4.70 -8.07 -1.98
C HIS A 41 5.90 -8.82 -1.40
N TYR A 42 6.38 -8.37 -0.24
CA TYR A 42 7.54 -8.93 0.44
C TYR A 42 7.26 -10.36 0.90
N PRO A 43 8.24 -11.29 0.84
CA PRO A 43 8.02 -12.69 1.20
C PRO A 43 7.44 -12.87 2.60
N ILE A 44 6.33 -13.61 2.74
CA ILE A 44 5.70 -13.99 4.02
C ILE A 44 6.01 -15.45 4.40
N PRO A 45 5.76 -15.88 5.65
CA PRO A 45 5.91 -17.28 6.04
C PRO A 45 5.15 -18.24 5.12
N ASP A 46 5.79 -19.33 4.71
CA ASP A 46 5.20 -20.36 3.81
C ASP A 46 3.85 -20.91 4.34
N GLU A 47 3.65 -20.92 5.66
CA GLU A 47 2.40 -21.35 6.29
C GLU A 47 1.20 -20.39 6.06
N LEU A 48 1.46 -19.13 5.72
CA LEU A 48 0.44 -18.13 5.40
C LEU A 48 0.18 -18.02 3.89
N ASP A 49 1.14 -18.43 3.05
CA ASP A 49 0.96 -18.58 1.60
C ASP A 49 1.45 -19.95 1.09
N PRO A 50 0.77 -21.05 1.45
CA PRO A 50 1.15 -22.40 1.02
C PRO A 50 1.06 -22.57 -0.51
N SER A 51 0.34 -21.67 -1.20
CA SER A 51 0.22 -21.68 -2.64
C SER A 51 1.35 -20.96 -3.39
N LYS A 52 2.17 -20.18 -2.67
CA LYS A 52 3.22 -19.31 -3.22
C LYS A 52 2.73 -18.38 -4.33
N ARG A 53 1.53 -17.82 -4.15
CA ARG A 53 0.83 -16.96 -5.13
C ARG A 53 0.41 -15.60 -4.58
N SER A 54 0.72 -15.32 -3.31
CA SER A 54 0.32 -14.08 -2.64
C SER A 54 1.49 -13.11 -2.53
N THR A 55 2.73 -13.61 -2.51
CA THR A 55 3.93 -12.75 -2.42
C THR A 55 5.04 -13.22 -3.35
N MET A 56 6.07 -12.38 -3.49
CA MET A 56 7.31 -12.82 -4.12
C MET A 56 7.95 -13.96 -3.30
N PRO A 57 8.45 -15.04 -3.94
CA PRO A 57 9.29 -16.05 -3.28
C PRO A 57 10.58 -15.44 -2.73
N ALA A 58 11.01 -15.84 -1.54
CA ALA A 58 12.18 -15.28 -0.87
C ALA A 58 13.46 -15.39 -1.71
N GLU A 59 13.62 -16.47 -2.46
CA GLU A 59 14.74 -16.70 -3.38
C GLU A 59 14.81 -15.71 -4.55
N ARG A 60 13.72 -15.00 -4.87
CA ARG A 60 13.66 -13.99 -5.94
C ARG A 60 13.96 -12.57 -5.45
N LEU A 61 14.11 -12.36 -4.14
CA LEU A 61 14.30 -11.02 -3.56
C LEU A 61 15.53 -10.29 -4.13
N GLU A 62 16.67 -10.97 -4.23
CA GLU A 62 17.89 -10.36 -4.78
C GLU A 62 17.72 -10.04 -6.27
N ALA A 63 17.12 -10.95 -7.04
CA ALA A 63 16.87 -10.72 -8.46
C ALA A 63 15.89 -9.56 -8.71
N TYR A 64 14.88 -9.39 -7.84
CA TYR A 64 13.99 -8.24 -7.86
C TYR A 64 14.76 -6.94 -7.63
N ILE A 65 15.62 -6.92 -6.62
CA ILE A 65 16.37 -5.73 -6.25
C ILE A 65 17.34 -5.32 -7.35
N ASP A 66 18.02 -6.30 -7.97
CA ASP A 66 18.89 -6.04 -9.11
C ASP A 66 18.10 -5.54 -10.33
N ALA A 67 16.91 -6.09 -10.58
CA ALA A 67 16.05 -5.63 -11.67
C ALA A 67 15.60 -4.17 -11.48
N VAL A 68 15.15 -3.79 -10.28
CA VAL A 68 14.76 -2.39 -10.01
C VAL A 68 15.97 -1.45 -10.09
N ARG A 69 17.14 -1.87 -9.61
CA ARG A 69 18.38 -1.09 -9.72
C ARG A 69 18.83 -0.87 -11.16
N GLU A 70 18.50 -1.80 -12.07
CA GLU A 70 18.71 -1.57 -13.50
C GLU A 70 17.77 -0.48 -14.02
N GLN A 71 16.48 -0.56 -13.66
CA GLN A 71 15.48 0.47 -14.04
C GLN A 71 15.80 1.85 -13.43
N GLN A 72 16.50 1.90 -12.30
CA GLN A 72 16.97 3.14 -11.67
C GLN A 72 18.02 3.92 -12.46
N LYS A 73 18.62 3.33 -13.51
CA LYS A 73 19.60 3.99 -14.39
C LYS A 73 18.97 4.79 -15.52
N ARG A 74 17.65 4.75 -15.66
CA ARG A 74 16.91 5.49 -16.67
C ARG A 74 16.90 6.99 -16.35
N ASP A 75 16.89 7.80 -17.41
CA ASP A 75 16.83 9.27 -17.33
C ASP A 75 15.41 9.83 -17.54
N ASP A 76 14.47 8.99 -18.00
CA ASP A 76 13.11 9.36 -18.38
C ASP A 76 12.05 9.13 -17.29
N ILE A 77 12.42 8.45 -16.19
CA ILE A 77 11.57 8.20 -15.03
C ILE A 77 12.43 7.96 -13.78
N ASP A 78 11.98 8.43 -12.62
CA ASP A 78 12.59 8.05 -11.34
C ASP A 78 11.88 6.82 -10.76
N VAL A 79 12.57 5.68 -10.83
CA VAL A 79 12.09 4.42 -10.24
C VAL A 79 12.63 4.26 -8.81
N LEU A 80 11.76 3.98 -7.85
CA LEU A 80 12.14 3.72 -6.47
C LEU A 80 12.13 2.21 -6.21
N LEU A 81 13.17 1.76 -5.51
CA LEU A 81 13.21 0.40 -4.99
C LEU A 81 12.40 0.33 -3.69
N GLY A 82 11.21 -0.28 -3.75
CA GLY A 82 10.39 -0.49 -2.58
C GLY A 82 9.94 -1.94 -2.40
N CYS A 83 9.15 -2.15 -1.35
CA CYS A 83 8.41 -3.38 -1.12
C CYS A 83 7.12 -3.06 -0.38
N GLU A 84 6.13 -3.94 -0.52
CA GLU A 84 4.95 -3.95 0.34
C GLU A 84 5.10 -5.05 1.39
N LEU A 85 5.28 -4.63 2.64
CA LEU A 85 5.51 -5.49 3.77
C LEU A 85 4.25 -5.63 4.61
N ASP A 86 3.71 -6.85 4.62
CA ASP A 86 2.64 -7.24 5.53
C ASP A 86 3.09 -7.20 7.00
N TRP A 87 2.28 -6.53 7.83
CA TRP A 87 2.35 -6.65 9.28
C TRP A 87 1.53 -7.86 9.75
N LEU A 88 2.23 -8.86 10.27
CA LEU A 88 1.63 -10.12 10.73
C LEU A 88 1.38 -10.14 12.25
N GLY A 89 1.81 -9.12 12.99
CA GLY A 89 1.67 -9.03 14.44
C GLY A 89 2.23 -10.28 15.15
N LYS A 90 1.40 -10.92 15.98
CA LYS A 90 1.76 -12.16 16.69
C LYS A 90 2.06 -13.37 15.80
N ASP A 91 1.59 -13.35 14.54
CA ASP A 91 1.80 -14.41 13.56
C ASP A 91 3.12 -14.21 12.78
N GLU A 92 3.89 -13.17 13.11
CA GLU A 92 5.21 -12.97 12.54
C GLU A 92 6.19 -14.04 13.04
N THR A 93 6.74 -14.79 12.09
CA THR A 93 7.75 -15.84 12.37
C THR A 93 9.07 -15.57 11.66
N ARG A 94 9.13 -14.55 10.80
CA ARG A 94 10.37 -14.07 10.17
C ARG A 94 11.14 -13.27 11.21
N ALA A 95 12.46 -13.45 11.26
CA ALA A 95 13.36 -12.65 12.09
C ALA A 95 13.67 -11.30 11.40
N LEU A 96 12.64 -10.47 11.21
CA LEU A 96 12.79 -9.17 10.55
C LEU A 96 13.39 -8.13 11.50
N HIS A 97 14.35 -7.38 10.98
CA HIS A 97 14.93 -6.22 11.63
C HIS A 97 14.76 -4.99 10.73
N ALA A 98 14.67 -3.80 11.34
CA ALA A 98 14.55 -2.56 10.56
C ALA A 98 15.69 -2.39 9.55
N SER A 99 16.91 -2.83 9.91
CA SER A 99 18.09 -2.79 9.04
C SER A 99 17.98 -3.63 7.77
N ASP A 100 17.13 -4.66 7.77
CA ASP A 100 16.92 -5.49 6.56
C ASP A 100 16.31 -4.66 5.43
N PHE A 101 15.63 -3.56 5.80
CA PHE A 101 14.96 -2.69 4.88
C PHE A 101 15.76 -1.45 4.50
N ASP A 102 16.96 -1.22 5.05
CA ASP A 102 17.81 -0.06 4.70
C ASP A 102 18.16 0.02 3.20
N ARG A 103 18.04 -1.12 2.52
CA ARG A 103 18.21 -1.26 1.07
C ARG A 103 17.05 -0.75 0.22
N PHE A 104 15.88 -0.46 0.81
CA PHE A 104 14.70 0.06 0.12
C PHE A 104 14.55 1.57 0.31
N ASP A 105 14.15 2.25 -0.75
CA ASP A 105 13.77 3.65 -0.79
C ASP A 105 12.40 3.89 -0.13
N VAL A 106 11.46 2.94 -0.29
CA VAL A 106 10.09 2.99 0.26
C VAL A 106 9.68 1.63 0.79
N VAL A 107 9.15 1.58 2.00
CA VAL A 107 8.51 0.37 2.54
C VAL A 107 7.04 0.68 2.77
N LEU A 108 6.14 0.07 2.01
CA LEU A 108 4.72 0.13 2.28
C LEU A 108 4.39 -0.85 3.43
N GLY A 109 3.62 -0.40 4.40
CA GLY A 109 3.07 -1.25 5.46
C GLY A 109 1.61 -1.59 5.17
N SER A 110 1.27 -2.87 5.13
CA SER A 110 -0.07 -3.35 4.80
C SER A 110 -0.60 -4.34 5.83
N ILE A 111 -1.92 -4.44 5.88
CA ILE A 111 -2.65 -5.42 6.70
C ILE A 111 -3.53 -6.24 5.76
N HIS A 112 -3.01 -7.37 5.25
CA HIS A 112 -3.82 -8.30 4.47
C HIS A 112 -4.38 -9.47 5.31
N PHE A 113 -3.77 -9.71 6.47
CA PHE A 113 -4.10 -10.79 7.37
C PHE A 113 -4.69 -10.27 8.68
N VAL A 114 -5.82 -10.85 9.09
CA VAL A 114 -6.36 -10.67 10.45
C VAL A 114 -6.45 -12.05 11.10
N ASP A 115 -5.59 -12.28 12.10
CA ASP A 115 -5.47 -13.58 12.79
C ASP A 115 -5.36 -14.75 11.79
N ARG A 116 -4.34 -14.68 10.92
CA ARG A 116 -4.04 -15.64 9.83
C ARG A 116 -5.08 -15.73 8.71
N TRP A 117 -6.14 -14.95 8.74
CA TRP A 117 -7.10 -14.89 7.64
C TRP A 117 -6.67 -13.85 6.60
N LEU A 118 -6.26 -14.33 5.41
CA LEU A 118 -6.08 -13.48 4.22
C LEU A 118 -7.43 -12.93 3.75
N MET A 119 -7.81 -11.75 4.22
CA MET A 119 -9.16 -11.21 4.03
C MET A 119 -9.39 -10.60 2.64
N VAL A 120 -8.31 -10.28 1.93
CA VAL A 120 -8.30 -9.63 0.61
C VAL A 120 -8.25 -10.62 -0.56
N SER A 121 -8.49 -11.90 -0.32
CA SER A 121 -8.55 -12.94 -1.36
C SER A 121 -9.99 -13.33 -1.71
N HIS A 122 -10.31 -13.37 -3.02
CA HIS A 122 -11.61 -13.87 -3.50
C HIS A 122 -11.94 -15.28 -2.98
N LYS A 123 -10.93 -16.12 -2.77
CA LYS A 123 -11.12 -17.49 -2.23
C LYS A 123 -11.75 -17.50 -0.84
N ASN A 124 -11.59 -16.42 -0.09
CA ASN A 124 -12.06 -16.31 1.29
C ASN A 124 -13.32 -15.44 1.43
N MET A 125 -13.92 -14.97 0.33
CA MET A 125 -15.08 -14.06 0.38
C MET A 125 -16.29 -14.64 1.13
N SER A 126 -16.50 -15.95 1.05
CA SER A 126 -17.63 -16.60 1.72
C SER A 126 -17.59 -16.48 3.25
N ARG A 127 -16.39 -16.34 3.84
CA ARG A 127 -16.20 -16.25 5.29
C ARG A 127 -16.80 -14.97 5.88
N TRP A 128 -16.90 -13.90 5.11
CA TRP A 128 -17.53 -12.64 5.53
C TRP A 128 -19.00 -12.78 5.96
N LYS A 129 -19.69 -13.85 5.52
CA LYS A 129 -21.10 -14.09 5.85
C LYS A 129 -21.34 -14.53 7.30
N SER A 130 -20.30 -14.95 8.01
CA SER A 130 -20.41 -15.53 9.36
C SER A 130 -19.55 -14.81 10.39
N VAL A 131 -18.98 -13.65 10.03
CA VAL A 131 -18.07 -12.90 10.88
C VAL A 131 -18.86 -11.90 11.72
N ASP A 132 -18.49 -11.76 13.00
CA ASP A 132 -18.85 -10.59 13.80
C ASP A 132 -18.10 -9.39 13.20
N LEU A 133 -18.82 -8.61 12.39
CA LEU A 133 -18.24 -7.54 11.58
C LEU A 133 -17.61 -6.45 12.45
N GLU A 134 -18.26 -6.05 13.54
CA GLU A 134 -17.76 -5.00 14.41
C GLU A 134 -16.49 -5.44 15.14
N ALA A 135 -16.49 -6.66 15.68
CA ALA A 135 -15.29 -7.22 16.30
C ALA A 135 -14.14 -7.34 15.29
N PHE A 136 -14.43 -7.73 14.05
CA PHE A 136 -13.42 -7.87 13.01
C PHE A 136 -12.80 -6.54 12.60
N TRP A 137 -13.62 -5.51 12.38
CA TRP A 137 -13.13 -4.16 12.08
C TRP A 137 -12.28 -3.60 13.24
N LYS A 138 -12.72 -3.78 14.49
CA LYS A 138 -11.92 -3.38 15.66
C LYS A 138 -10.55 -4.08 15.69
N ARG A 139 -10.50 -5.37 15.38
CA ARG A 139 -9.26 -6.15 15.33
C ARG A 139 -8.35 -5.73 14.17
N TYR A 140 -8.91 -5.48 13.00
CA TYR A 140 -8.17 -4.94 11.86
C TYR A 140 -7.51 -3.60 12.22
N VAL A 141 -8.28 -2.68 12.82
CA VAL A 141 -7.80 -1.35 13.22
C VAL A 141 -6.74 -1.44 14.32
N GLU A 142 -6.86 -2.40 15.24
CA GLU A 142 -5.83 -2.69 16.24
C GLU A 142 -4.50 -3.08 15.56
N LEU A 143 -4.53 -4.07 14.67
CA LEU A 143 -3.34 -4.51 13.91
C LEU A 143 -2.74 -3.38 13.07
N TRP A 144 -3.59 -2.57 12.42
CA TRP A 144 -3.14 -1.42 11.65
C TRP A 144 -2.45 -0.38 12.53
N CYS A 145 -3.02 -0.07 13.71
CA CYS A 145 -2.43 0.88 14.66
C CYS A 145 -1.14 0.35 15.29
N GLU A 146 -1.05 -0.96 15.54
CA GLU A 146 0.20 -1.62 15.96
C GLU A 146 1.29 -1.45 14.90
N ALA A 147 0.98 -1.77 13.64
CA ALA A 147 1.91 -1.62 12.52
C ALA A 147 2.41 -0.18 12.38
N ALA A 148 1.49 0.79 12.36
CA ALA A 148 1.82 2.20 12.19
C ALA A 148 2.78 2.72 13.28
N LYS A 149 2.63 2.24 14.52
CA LYS A 149 3.45 2.65 15.68
C LYS A 149 4.65 1.73 15.95
N SER A 150 4.82 0.65 15.19
CA SER A 150 5.93 -0.28 15.36
C SER A 150 7.27 0.36 15.00
N ASP A 151 8.37 -0.27 15.40
CA ASP A 151 9.73 0.11 15.00
C ASP A 151 10.08 -0.33 13.57
N MET A 152 9.17 -1.00 12.86
CA MET A 152 9.39 -1.35 11.46
C MET A 152 9.47 -0.08 10.61
N PRO A 153 10.34 -0.04 9.59
CA PRO A 153 10.67 1.19 8.86
C PRO A 153 9.65 1.50 7.76
N PHE A 154 8.36 1.34 8.07
CA PHE A 154 7.24 1.69 7.20
C PHE A 154 7.32 3.17 6.83
N THR A 155 7.33 3.44 5.53
CA THR A 155 7.36 4.78 4.96
C THR A 155 5.93 5.29 4.77
N VAL A 156 5.05 4.42 4.26
CA VAL A 156 3.64 4.70 3.97
C VAL A 156 2.81 3.52 4.47
N MET A 157 1.70 3.77 5.15
CA MET A 157 0.68 2.75 5.38
C MET A 157 -0.22 2.64 4.16
N ALA A 158 -0.15 1.51 3.45
CA ALA A 158 -0.90 1.25 2.22
C ALA A 158 -2.39 1.01 2.51
N HIS A 159 -3.22 1.35 1.52
CA HIS A 159 -4.67 1.07 1.45
C HIS A 159 -5.37 0.90 2.81
N ALA A 160 -5.34 1.96 3.62
CA ALA A 160 -5.54 1.88 5.07
C ALA A 160 -6.86 1.23 5.56
N ASP A 161 -7.92 1.23 4.75
CA ASP A 161 -9.18 0.55 5.05
C ASP A 161 -9.51 -0.59 4.07
N VAL A 162 -8.50 -1.28 3.51
CA VAL A 162 -8.67 -2.42 2.59
C VAL A 162 -9.53 -3.55 3.16
N VAL A 163 -9.73 -3.58 4.49
CA VAL A 163 -10.75 -4.43 5.14
C VAL A 163 -12.13 -4.32 4.48
N LYS A 164 -12.48 -3.15 3.91
CA LYS A 164 -13.76 -2.94 3.23
C LYS A 164 -13.85 -3.65 1.88
N LYS A 165 -12.73 -4.10 1.29
CA LYS A 165 -12.66 -4.67 -0.07
C LYS A 165 -13.77 -5.66 -0.35
N PHE A 166 -13.99 -6.60 0.57
CA PHE A 166 -15.03 -7.63 0.48
C PHE A 166 -15.97 -7.67 1.69
N SER A 167 -15.74 -6.84 2.72
CA SER A 167 -16.59 -6.86 3.90
C SER A 167 -17.99 -6.32 3.57
N PRO A 168 -19.05 -6.80 4.23
CA PRO A 168 -20.32 -6.09 4.26
C PRO A 168 -20.12 -4.65 4.74
N LYS A 169 -20.97 -3.74 4.28
CA LYS A 169 -20.94 -2.35 4.74
C LYS A 169 -21.22 -2.30 6.25
N PRO A 170 -20.35 -1.69 7.06
CA PRO A 170 -20.60 -1.52 8.49
C PRO A 170 -21.88 -0.71 8.77
N GLU A 171 -22.67 -1.16 9.75
CA GLU A 171 -23.83 -0.44 10.30
C GLU A 171 -23.53 0.25 11.64
N PHE A 172 -22.30 0.12 12.13
CA PHE A 172 -21.79 0.80 13.32
C PHE A 172 -20.90 1.99 12.93
N ASP A 173 -20.68 2.88 13.89
CA ASP A 173 -19.88 4.09 13.67
C ASP A 173 -18.39 3.76 13.55
N LEU A 174 -17.80 4.18 12.43
CA LEU A 174 -16.37 4.00 12.12
C LEU A 174 -15.52 5.20 12.54
N GLU A 175 -16.12 6.34 12.85
CA GLU A 175 -15.39 7.58 13.18
C GLU A 175 -14.39 7.37 14.33
N PRO A 176 -14.74 6.71 15.47
CA PRO A 176 -13.77 6.45 16.53
C PRO A 176 -12.62 5.53 16.12
N LEU A 177 -12.85 4.64 15.15
CA LEU A 177 -11.79 3.78 14.61
C LEU A 177 -10.85 4.57 13.70
N TYR A 178 -11.40 5.44 12.87
CA TYR A 178 -10.65 6.30 11.96
C TYR A 178 -9.80 7.33 12.70
N GLU A 179 -10.33 7.96 13.76
CA GLU A 179 -9.56 8.85 14.63
C GLU A 179 -8.36 8.13 15.28
N ARG A 180 -8.55 6.88 15.71
CA ARG A 180 -7.47 6.06 16.28
C ARG A 180 -6.39 5.75 15.25
N MET A 181 -6.76 5.40 14.02
CA MET A 181 -5.81 5.18 12.93
C MET A 181 -5.03 6.46 12.60
N ALA A 182 -5.73 7.58 12.47
CA ALA A 182 -5.08 8.86 12.16
C ALA A 182 -4.05 9.27 13.21
N ARG A 183 -4.40 9.12 14.49
CA ARG A 183 -3.48 9.33 15.61
C ARG A 183 -2.28 8.39 15.56
N ALA A 184 -2.49 7.10 15.28
CA ALA A 184 -1.43 6.10 15.22
C ALA A 184 -0.44 6.38 14.07
N ALA A 185 -0.91 6.79 12.89
CA ALA A 185 -0.03 7.22 11.80
C ALA A 185 0.83 8.44 12.18
N ARG A 186 0.21 9.45 12.80
CA ARG A 186 0.93 10.64 13.30
C ARG A 186 1.98 10.27 14.33
N GLU A 187 1.62 9.46 15.34
CA GLU A 187 2.54 9.02 16.39
C GLU A 187 3.70 8.17 15.85
N GLY A 188 3.44 7.33 14.85
CA GLY A 188 4.46 6.53 14.17
C GLY A 188 5.28 7.30 13.13
N GLY A 189 4.94 8.56 12.85
CA GLY A 189 5.59 9.35 11.79
C GLY A 189 5.41 8.74 10.40
N ARG A 190 4.28 8.08 10.14
CA ARG A 190 3.98 7.38 8.88
C ARG A 190 3.20 8.27 7.93
N MET A 191 3.46 8.14 6.63
CA MET A 191 2.54 8.64 5.60
C MET A 191 1.38 7.66 5.40
N VAL A 192 0.36 8.09 4.66
CA VAL A 192 -0.73 7.23 4.18
C VAL A 192 -0.88 7.31 2.67
N GLU A 193 -1.45 6.27 2.08
CA GLU A 193 -1.68 6.19 0.64
C GLU A 193 -3.14 6.47 0.29
N VAL A 194 -3.40 7.27 -0.76
CA VAL A 194 -4.63 7.13 -1.56
C VAL A 194 -4.37 6.11 -2.66
N ASN A 195 -5.01 4.96 -2.53
CA ASN A 195 -4.89 3.82 -3.42
C ASN A 195 -6.08 3.75 -4.37
N THR A 196 -5.84 3.91 -5.67
CA THR A 196 -6.91 3.99 -6.67
C THR A 196 -7.56 2.66 -7.00
N SER A 197 -6.93 1.53 -6.63
CA SER A 197 -7.44 0.20 -6.98
C SER A 197 -8.77 -0.13 -6.32
N GLY A 198 -9.08 0.48 -5.16
CA GLY A 198 -10.32 0.25 -4.42
C GLY A 198 -11.59 0.59 -5.21
N ALA A 199 -11.53 1.58 -6.10
CA ALA A 199 -12.65 1.93 -6.99
C ALA A 199 -13.01 0.82 -7.99
N TYR A 200 -12.09 -0.12 -8.21
CA TYR A 200 -12.26 -1.26 -9.12
C TYR A 200 -12.36 -2.60 -8.39
N ALA A 201 -12.41 -2.56 -7.05
CA ALA A 201 -12.74 -3.70 -6.21
C ALA A 201 -14.23 -3.70 -5.84
N GLU A 202 -14.69 -4.72 -5.12
CA GLU A 202 -16.09 -4.90 -4.75
C GLU A 202 -16.65 -3.77 -3.87
N CYS A 203 -15.79 -3.08 -3.12
CA CYS A 203 -16.18 -1.90 -2.34
C CYS A 203 -16.44 -0.65 -3.20
N ALA A 204 -15.94 -0.62 -4.44
CA ALA A 204 -16.11 0.48 -5.41
C ALA A 204 -15.76 1.88 -4.86
N GLU A 205 -14.75 1.97 -3.98
CA GLU A 205 -14.30 3.22 -3.35
C GLU A 205 -12.78 3.16 -3.16
N TYR A 206 -12.05 4.26 -3.38
CA TYR A 206 -10.62 4.33 -3.08
C TYR A 206 -10.33 3.98 -1.63
N TYR A 207 -9.12 3.51 -1.36
CA TYR A 207 -8.61 3.39 -0.01
C TYR A 207 -7.72 4.61 0.29
N PRO A 208 -7.85 5.29 1.44
CA PRO A 208 -8.94 5.20 2.39
C PRO A 208 -10.27 5.80 1.87
N SER A 209 -11.37 5.46 2.55
CA SER A 209 -12.65 6.17 2.43
C SER A 209 -12.52 7.67 2.70
N PRO A 210 -13.46 8.51 2.23
CA PRO A 210 -13.33 9.96 2.37
C PRO A 210 -13.20 10.42 3.82
N SER A 211 -13.99 9.83 4.73
CA SER A 211 -13.96 10.14 6.16
C SER A 211 -12.65 9.75 6.82
N LEU A 212 -12.05 8.62 6.46
CA LEU A 212 -10.75 8.22 6.99
C LEU A 212 -9.63 9.10 6.42
N LEU A 213 -9.69 9.47 5.13
CA LEU A 213 -8.73 10.42 4.55
C LEU A 213 -8.79 11.79 5.25
N GLN A 214 -9.99 12.28 5.55
CA GLN A 214 -10.19 13.51 6.30
C GLN A 214 -9.64 13.41 7.74
N ALA A 215 -9.81 12.27 8.41
CA ALA A 215 -9.23 12.03 9.73
C ALA A 215 -7.68 12.09 9.68
N PHE A 216 -7.05 11.44 8.70
CA PHE A 216 -5.61 11.55 8.48
C PHE A 216 -5.17 13.00 8.23
N ARG A 217 -5.92 13.74 7.40
CA ARG A 217 -5.62 15.14 7.13
C ARG A 217 -5.70 16.00 8.37
N ALA A 218 -6.71 15.80 9.21
CA ALA A 218 -6.92 16.54 10.45
C ALA A 218 -5.76 16.34 11.44
N GLU A 219 -5.15 15.16 11.43
CA GLU A 219 -3.96 14.83 12.24
C GLU A 219 -2.62 15.24 11.60
N GLY A 220 -2.66 15.91 10.43
CA GLY A 220 -1.46 16.37 9.73
C GLY A 220 -0.65 15.25 9.09
N VAL A 221 -1.25 14.08 8.88
CA VAL A 221 -0.58 12.91 8.28
C VAL A 221 -0.38 13.16 6.79
N ALA A 222 0.88 13.16 6.34
CA ALA A 222 1.23 13.34 4.93
C ALA A 222 0.72 12.17 4.07
N CYS A 223 0.37 12.47 2.81
CA CYS A 223 -0.32 11.50 1.95
C CYS A 223 0.31 11.44 0.55
N THR A 224 0.43 10.22 0.03
CA THR A 224 0.92 9.90 -1.32
C THR A 224 -0.14 9.15 -2.12
N VAL A 225 0.14 8.84 -3.40
CA VAL A 225 -0.79 8.12 -4.29
C VAL A 225 -0.14 6.84 -4.80
N GLY A 226 -0.93 5.77 -4.87
CA GLY A 226 -0.55 4.51 -5.49
C GLY A 226 -1.69 3.89 -6.27
N THR A 227 -1.36 3.17 -7.35
CA THR A 227 -2.35 2.55 -8.25
C THR A 227 -2.62 1.08 -7.95
N ASP A 228 -1.74 0.46 -7.15
CA ASP A 228 -1.71 -0.97 -6.88
C ASP A 228 -1.78 -1.79 -8.19
N ALA A 229 -1.03 -1.31 -9.18
CA ALA A 229 -1.11 -1.82 -10.53
C ALA A 229 -0.45 -3.20 -10.57
N HIS A 230 -1.25 -4.21 -10.90
CA HIS A 230 -0.82 -5.59 -11.13
C HIS A 230 -0.73 -5.94 -12.62
N CYS A 231 -0.95 -4.95 -13.50
CA CYS A 231 -0.72 -5.04 -14.92
C CYS A 231 -0.51 -3.63 -15.48
N LYS A 232 0.18 -3.53 -16.60
CA LYS A 232 0.63 -2.26 -17.15
C LYS A 232 -0.52 -1.34 -17.57
N GLU A 233 -1.67 -1.91 -17.96
CA GLU A 233 -2.87 -1.14 -18.30
C GLU A 233 -3.42 -0.33 -17.12
N HIS A 234 -3.03 -0.67 -15.89
CA HIS A 234 -3.46 -0.01 -14.68
C HIS A 234 -2.44 0.97 -14.11
N ILE A 235 -1.26 1.14 -14.75
CA ILE A 235 -0.11 1.87 -14.19
C ILE A 235 -0.40 3.33 -13.83
N ALA A 236 -1.27 3.99 -14.59
CA ALA A 236 -1.64 5.39 -14.41
C ALA A 236 -3.10 5.60 -13.99
N ARG A 237 -3.79 4.52 -13.61
CA ARG A 237 -5.24 4.50 -13.40
C ARG A 237 -5.65 5.45 -12.29
N ASP A 238 -6.41 6.48 -12.70
CA ASP A 238 -7.05 7.46 -11.84
C ASP A 238 -6.12 8.30 -10.95
N ILE A 239 -4.83 8.45 -11.30
CA ILE A 239 -3.86 9.28 -10.53
C ILE A 239 -4.35 10.73 -10.34
N GLU A 240 -4.76 11.40 -11.43
CA GLU A 240 -5.23 12.79 -11.33
C GLU A 240 -6.53 12.91 -10.50
N ARG A 241 -7.41 11.90 -10.59
CA ARG A 241 -8.61 11.83 -9.75
C ARG A 241 -8.28 11.59 -8.28
N ALA A 242 -7.22 10.85 -7.98
CA ALA A 242 -6.71 10.73 -6.62
C ALA A 242 -6.25 12.08 -6.07
N TYR A 243 -5.64 12.94 -6.90
CA TYR A 243 -5.28 14.30 -6.50
C TYR A 243 -6.52 15.14 -6.17
N ASP A 244 -7.56 15.07 -7.00
CA ASP A 244 -8.84 15.73 -6.70
C ASP A 244 -9.48 15.20 -5.41
N TYR A 245 -9.40 13.88 -5.19
CA TYR A 245 -9.88 13.21 -3.98
C TYR A 245 -9.12 13.69 -2.72
N MET A 246 -7.80 13.83 -2.82
CA MET A 246 -6.97 14.42 -1.76
C MET A 246 -7.35 15.88 -1.49
N ARG A 247 -7.53 16.71 -2.53
CA ARG A 247 -7.97 18.11 -2.38
C ARG A 247 -9.33 18.20 -1.69
N ALA A 248 -10.28 17.32 -2.04
CA ALA A 248 -11.59 17.26 -1.42
C ALA A 248 -11.53 16.87 0.08
N ALA A 249 -10.54 16.08 0.49
CA ALA A 249 -10.28 15.77 1.90
C ALA A 249 -9.48 16.87 2.63
N GLY A 250 -9.06 17.94 1.95
CA GLY A 250 -8.38 19.10 2.53
C GLY A 250 -6.85 19.06 2.42
N TYR A 251 -6.27 18.13 1.65
CA TYR A 251 -4.85 18.16 1.34
C TYR A 251 -4.52 19.27 0.34
N THR A 252 -3.42 19.99 0.58
CA THR A 252 -2.89 21.01 -0.33
C THR A 252 -1.56 20.59 -0.95
N GLN A 253 -0.96 19.50 -0.44
CA GLN A 253 0.32 18.99 -0.90
C GLN A 253 0.29 17.46 -0.97
N LEU A 254 0.99 16.94 -1.98
CA LEU A 254 1.31 15.54 -2.22
C LEU A 254 2.69 15.25 -1.66
N ALA A 255 2.81 14.17 -0.90
CA ALA A 255 4.10 13.64 -0.50
C ALA A 255 4.62 12.69 -1.59
N VAL A 256 5.80 12.99 -2.11
CA VAL A 256 6.51 12.21 -3.13
C VAL A 256 7.74 11.59 -2.46
N PRO A 257 7.69 10.31 -2.07
CA PRO A 257 8.89 9.59 -1.66
C PRO A 257 9.97 9.68 -2.74
N THR A 258 11.23 9.75 -2.32
CA THR A 258 12.39 9.79 -3.21
C THR A 258 13.41 8.73 -2.77
N ARG A 259 14.41 8.48 -3.63
CA ARG A 259 15.53 7.60 -3.28
C ARG A 259 16.17 7.98 -1.94
N ARG A 260 16.76 6.96 -1.29
CA ARG A 260 17.38 7.07 0.04
C ARG A 260 16.41 7.56 1.12
N ARG A 261 15.13 7.20 1.02
CA ARG A 261 14.06 7.49 1.99
C ARG A 261 13.81 8.99 2.19
N GLY A 262 14.05 9.81 1.17
CA GLY A 262 13.67 11.22 1.18
C GLY A 262 12.17 11.38 0.87
N VAL A 263 11.62 12.56 1.17
CA VAL A 263 10.25 12.94 0.81
C VAL A 263 10.24 14.38 0.32
N ARG A 264 9.64 14.62 -0.83
CA ARG A 264 9.40 15.95 -1.39
C ARG A 264 7.91 16.27 -1.30
N MET A 265 7.57 17.45 -0.82
CA MET A 265 6.20 17.95 -0.83
C MET A 265 5.97 18.75 -2.11
N VAL A 266 4.88 18.45 -2.81
CA VAL A 266 4.51 19.05 -4.10
C VAL A 266 3.09 19.59 -3.99
N ASP A 267 2.85 20.79 -4.50
CA ASP A 267 1.51 21.37 -4.43
C ASP A 267 0.50 20.56 -5.28
N LEU A 268 -0.65 20.28 -4.68
CA LEU A 268 -1.79 19.66 -5.35
C LEU A 268 -2.56 20.70 -6.14
#